data_AF-A0A7J6PLR1-F1
#
_entry.id   AF-A0A7J6PLR1-F1
#
_cell.length_a   1.000
_cell.length_b   1.000
_cell.length_c   1.000
_cell.angle_alpha   90.00
_cell.angle_beta   90.00
_cell.angle_gamma   90.00
#
_symmetry.space_group_name_H-M   'P 1'
#
loop_
_entity.id
_entity.type
_entity.pdbx_description
1 polymer ?
#
loop_
_entity_poly.entity_id
_entity_poly.type
_entity_poly.pdbx_seq_one_letter_code
_entity_poly.pdbx_strand_id
1 'polypeptide(L)'
;MTSTASVRLNVGGTFFEVAESTLMRQEGTMLAVMARDVWRPQHGNAIFIDRDPDVFRLVLRWLRDPSDSILVPRSIPLADVERDARFYGLPDTVSITRERAGPSLVEVDAVITKIRQWSHGLRVTPMLVDKAKEMLEVLSLGYVRSRVERRQHSRSAVCRS
;
A
#
# COMPACT_ATOMS: atom_id res chain seq x y z
N MET A 1 9.13 27.18 -7.79
CA MET A 1 7.68 27.25 -8.00
C MET A 1 7.25 25.93 -8.61
N THR A 2 6.77 24.97 -7.81
CA THR A 2 6.22 23.72 -8.35
C THR A 2 4.79 24.01 -8.83
N SER A 3 4.55 23.85 -10.13
CA SER A 3 3.21 23.96 -10.73
C SER A 3 2.22 23.08 -9.95
N THR A 4 1.09 23.66 -9.54
CA THR A 4 -0.02 22.97 -8.86
C THR A 4 -0.94 22.25 -9.84
N ALA A 5 -0.56 22.15 -11.11
CA ALA A 5 -1.37 21.50 -12.13
C ALA A 5 -1.58 20.01 -11.81
N SER A 6 -2.83 19.57 -11.92
CA SER A 6 -3.22 18.16 -11.86
C SER A 6 -3.40 17.61 -13.26
N VAL A 7 -3.13 16.32 -13.41
CA VAL A 7 -3.35 15.53 -14.62
C VAL A 7 -4.46 14.52 -14.32
N ARG A 8 -5.45 14.44 -15.22
CA ARG A 8 -6.51 13.43 -15.15
C ARG A 8 -6.14 12.23 -15.99
N LEU A 9 -6.16 11.05 -15.39
CA LEU A 9 -5.88 9.77 -16.02
C LEU A 9 -7.12 8.88 -15.90
N ASN A 10 -7.47 8.17 -16.96
CA ASN A 10 -8.50 7.13 -16.96
C ASN A 10 -7.81 5.78 -17.15
N VAL A 11 -7.65 5.02 -16.06
CA VAL A 11 -6.94 3.73 -16.07
C VAL A 11 -7.97 2.60 -16.01
N GLY A 12 -8.15 1.87 -17.12
CA GLY A 12 -9.09 0.76 -17.20
C GLY A 12 -10.54 1.14 -16.87
N GLY A 13 -10.93 2.41 -17.08
CA GLY A 13 -12.25 2.95 -16.72
C GLY A 13 -12.32 3.67 -15.36
N THR A 14 -11.26 3.61 -14.55
CA THR A 14 -11.19 4.34 -13.27
C THR A 14 -10.45 5.65 -13.43
N PHE A 15 -11.06 6.75 -13.00
CA PHE A 15 -10.43 8.07 -13.05
C PHE A 15 -9.53 8.33 -11.85
N PHE A 16 -8.34 8.86 -12.15
CA PHE A 16 -7.36 9.33 -11.18
C PHE A 16 -7.04 10.79 -11.48
N GLU A 17 -7.02 11.61 -10.44
CA GLU A 17 -6.50 12.96 -10.50
C GLU A 17 -5.22 13.02 -9.68
N VAL A 18 -4.11 13.37 -10.35
CA VAL A 18 -2.77 13.27 -9.77
C VAL A 18 -2.01 14.56 -10.06
N ALA A 19 -1.30 15.08 -9.06
CA ALA A 19 -0.44 16.24 -9.27
C ALA A 19 0.67 15.91 -10.28
N GLU A 20 0.94 16.84 -11.19
CA GLU A 20 2.00 16.70 -12.21
C GLU A 20 3.35 16.39 -11.54
N SER A 21 3.63 17.07 -10.43
CA SER A 21 4.83 16.86 -9.61
C SER A 21 4.99 15.43 -9.09
N THR A 22 3.89 14.71 -8.84
CA THR A 22 3.92 13.31 -8.38
C THR A 22 4.35 12.39 -9.52
N LEU A 23 3.79 12.58 -10.71
CA LEU A 23 4.14 11.78 -11.90
C LEU A 23 5.56 12.07 -12.37
N MET A 24 6.06 13.30 -12.19
CA MET A 24 7.42 13.72 -12.54
C MET A 24 8.48 13.34 -11.51
N ARG A 25 8.13 12.76 -10.34
CA ARG A 25 9.13 12.38 -9.34
C ARG A 25 10.16 11.37 -9.85
N GLN A 26 9.75 10.50 -10.77
CA GLN A 26 10.66 9.58 -11.42
C GLN A 26 10.78 9.97 -12.89
N GLU A 27 11.81 10.75 -13.19
CA GLU A 27 12.13 11.15 -14.55
C GLU A 27 12.45 9.93 -15.42
N GLY A 28 12.20 10.04 -16.72
CA GLY A 28 12.41 8.95 -17.68
C GLY A 28 11.32 7.88 -17.69
N THR A 29 10.38 7.90 -16.75
CA THR A 29 9.19 7.02 -16.79
C THR A 29 8.19 7.49 -17.83
N MET A 30 7.38 6.57 -18.34
CA MET A 30 6.24 6.88 -19.21
C MET A 30 5.28 7.87 -18.52
N LEU A 31 5.09 7.72 -17.21
CA LEU A 31 4.24 8.59 -16.40
C LEU A 31 4.76 10.04 -16.35
N ALA A 32 6.08 10.22 -16.21
CA ALA A 32 6.69 11.55 -16.25
C ALA A 32 6.57 12.19 -17.64
N VAL A 33 6.65 11.41 -18.72
CA VAL A 33 6.42 11.90 -20.08
C VAL A 33 4.97 12.35 -20.26
N MET A 34 4.00 11.55 -19.81
CA MET A 34 2.57 11.86 -19.88
C MET A 34 2.16 13.07 -19.04
N ALA A 35 2.91 13.37 -17.98
CA ALA A 35 2.62 14.51 -17.11
C ALA A 35 2.89 15.85 -17.79
N ARG A 36 3.85 15.89 -18.74
CA ARG A 36 4.25 17.09 -19.47
C ARG A 36 3.10 17.60 -20.33
N ASP A 37 3.00 18.93 -20.44
CA ASP A 37 1.91 19.62 -21.14
C ASP A 37 1.65 19.16 -22.58
N VAL A 38 2.67 18.62 -23.26
CA VAL A 38 2.59 18.13 -24.65
C VAL A 38 1.54 17.01 -24.83
N TRP A 39 1.28 16.22 -23.78
CA TRP A 39 0.34 15.09 -23.85
C TRP A 39 -1.02 15.39 -23.24
N ARG A 40 -1.25 16.63 -22.78
CA ARG A 40 -2.54 17.01 -22.21
C ARG A 40 -3.58 17.12 -23.33
N PRO A 41 -4.69 16.38 -23.24
CA PRO A 41 -5.77 16.55 -24.18
C PRO A 41 -6.26 18.00 -24.14
N GLN A 42 -6.45 18.61 -25.31
CA GLN A 42 -7.11 19.90 -25.39
C GLN A 42 -8.48 19.77 -24.69
N HIS A 43 -8.84 20.76 -23.86
CA HIS A 43 -10.09 20.83 -23.09
C HIS A 43 -10.18 19.97 -21.81
N GLY A 44 -9.06 19.48 -21.27
CA GLY A 44 -9.05 18.84 -19.95
C GLY A 44 -9.64 17.42 -19.93
N ASN A 45 -9.64 16.74 -21.08
CA ASN A 45 -9.98 15.32 -21.14
C ASN A 45 -8.94 14.48 -20.39
N ALA A 46 -9.36 13.32 -19.87
CA ALA A 46 -8.45 12.41 -19.19
C ALA A 46 -7.64 11.59 -20.19
N ILE A 47 -6.36 11.34 -19.88
CA ILE A 47 -5.50 10.45 -20.67
C ILE A 47 -5.93 9.01 -20.37
N PHE A 48 -6.35 8.27 -21.39
CA PHE A 48 -6.73 6.86 -21.21
C PHE A 48 -5.50 5.95 -21.18
N ILE A 49 -5.50 5.03 -20.22
CA ILE A 49 -4.48 4.01 -20.00
C ILE A 49 -5.21 2.67 -19.90
N ASP A 50 -4.95 1.77 -20.83
CA ASP A 50 -5.58 0.45 -20.90
C ASP A 50 -4.91 -0.56 -19.95
N ARG A 51 -4.90 -0.25 -18.65
CA ARG A 51 -4.29 -1.05 -17.58
C ARG A 51 -5.21 -1.24 -16.38
N ASP A 52 -4.81 -2.10 -15.47
CA ASP A 52 -5.52 -2.37 -14.23
C ASP A 52 -5.41 -1.19 -13.23
N PRO A 53 -6.53 -0.62 -12.77
CA PRO A 53 -6.52 0.50 -11.84
C PRO A 53 -6.03 0.14 -10.42
N ASP A 54 -6.17 -1.10 -9.97
CA ASP A 54 -5.69 -1.54 -8.66
C ASP A 54 -4.17 -1.63 -8.62
N VAL A 55 -3.55 -2.09 -9.71
CA VAL A 55 -2.10 -2.09 -9.85
C VAL A 55 -1.59 -0.65 -9.95
N PHE A 56 -2.26 0.21 -10.71
CA PHE A 56 -1.89 1.63 -10.81
C PHE A 56 -1.94 2.35 -9.46
N ARG A 57 -2.88 2.01 -8.56
CA ARG A 57 -2.92 2.55 -7.19
C ARG A 57 -1.65 2.26 -6.41
N LEU A 58 -1.04 1.08 -6.60
CA LEU A 58 0.22 0.73 -5.93
C LEU A 58 1.38 1.58 -6.46
N VAL A 59 1.44 1.77 -7.78
CA VAL A 59 2.43 2.63 -8.44
C VAL A 59 2.29 4.07 -7.97
N LEU A 60 1.08 4.61 -7.94
CA LEU A 60 0.82 5.97 -7.44
C LEU A 60 1.19 6.13 -5.97
N ARG A 61 0.89 5.14 -5.13
CA ARG A 61 1.29 5.16 -3.71
C ARG A 61 2.81 5.28 -3.58
N TRP A 62 3.54 4.47 -4.34
CA TRP A 62 5.00 4.51 -4.37
C TRP A 62 5.54 5.84 -4.92
N LEU A 63 4.91 6.42 -5.95
CA LEU A 63 5.29 7.75 -6.44
C LEU A 63 5.01 8.86 -5.42
N ARG A 64 3.97 8.76 -4.58
CA ARG A 64 3.68 9.77 -3.56
C ARG A 64 4.70 9.72 -2.42
N ASP A 65 4.95 8.52 -1.92
CA ASP A 65 5.87 8.23 -0.82
C ASP A 65 6.91 7.20 -1.27
N PRO A 66 8.01 7.64 -1.92
CA PRO A 66 9.02 6.72 -2.43
C PRO A 66 9.65 5.92 -1.29
N SER A 67 9.41 4.61 -1.30
CA SER A 67 10.07 3.62 -0.46
C SER A 67 10.98 2.74 -1.32
N ASP A 68 11.84 1.97 -0.68
CA ASP A 68 12.72 0.99 -1.37
C ASP A 68 11.94 -0.06 -2.17
N SER A 69 10.65 -0.26 -1.85
CA SER A 69 9.80 -1.25 -2.52
C SER A 69 8.36 -0.78 -2.76
N ILE A 70 7.73 -1.33 -3.80
CA ILE A 70 6.28 -1.33 -3.98
C ILE A 70 5.71 -2.50 -3.19
N LEU A 71 4.85 -2.21 -2.20
CA LEU A 71 4.19 -3.23 -1.40
C LEU A 71 2.93 -3.74 -2.09
N VAL A 72 2.91 -5.05 -2.38
CA VAL A 72 1.83 -5.72 -3.12
C VAL A 72 0.92 -6.49 -2.16
N PRO A 73 -0.37 -6.14 -2.06
CA PRO A 73 -1.35 -6.92 -1.30
C PRO A 73 -1.48 -8.34 -1.82
N ARG A 74 -1.82 -9.29 -0.95
CA ARG A 74 -1.96 -10.71 -1.34
C ARG A 74 -3.03 -10.97 -2.41
N SER A 75 -4.01 -10.08 -2.52
CA SER A 75 -5.09 -10.14 -3.50
C SER A 75 -4.64 -9.83 -4.93
N ILE A 76 -3.46 -9.21 -5.10
CA ILE A 76 -2.93 -8.84 -6.41
C ILE A 76 -1.75 -9.78 -6.75
N PRO A 77 -1.76 -10.41 -7.94
CA PRO A 77 -0.62 -11.21 -8.40
C PRO A 77 0.63 -10.34 -8.58
N LEU A 78 1.78 -10.82 -8.08
CA LEU A 78 3.06 -10.09 -8.22
C LEU A 78 3.43 -9.86 -9.70
N ALA A 79 3.19 -10.86 -10.54
CA ALA A 79 3.46 -10.81 -11.97
C ALA A 79 2.69 -9.69 -12.69
N ASP A 80 1.49 -9.34 -12.21
CA ASP A 80 0.70 -8.24 -12.77
C ASP A 80 1.35 -6.90 -12.43
N VAL A 81 1.78 -6.73 -11.17
CA VAL A 81 2.49 -5.53 -10.74
C VAL A 81 3.82 -5.37 -11.49
N GLU A 82 4.59 -6.44 -11.67
CA GLU A 82 5.83 -6.42 -12.44
C GLU A 82 5.62 -6.05 -13.91
N ARG A 83 4.57 -6.60 -14.53
CA ARG A 83 4.22 -6.32 -15.92
C ARG A 83 3.80 -4.86 -16.11
N ASP A 84 3.00 -4.33 -15.20
CA ASP A 84 2.56 -2.93 -15.22
C ASP A 84 3.69 -1.97 -14.86
N ALA A 85 4.55 -2.32 -13.91
CA ALA A 85 5.74 -1.53 -13.57
C ALA A 85 6.64 -1.32 -14.81
N ARG A 86 6.86 -2.37 -15.60
CA ARG A 86 7.56 -2.28 -16.89
C ARG A 86 6.80 -1.42 -17.89
N PHE A 87 5.47 -1.56 -17.99
CA PHE A 87 4.65 -0.72 -18.87
C PHE A 87 4.77 0.77 -18.55
N TYR A 88 4.74 1.14 -17.26
CA TYR A 88 4.93 2.53 -16.82
C TYR A 88 6.38 3.02 -16.92
N GLY A 89 7.32 2.16 -17.31
CA GLY A 89 8.74 2.49 -17.43
C GLY A 89 9.42 2.73 -16.07
N LEU A 90 8.95 2.09 -15.00
CA LEU A 90 9.63 2.14 -13.71
C LEU A 90 11.02 1.48 -13.84
N PRO A 91 12.06 2.02 -13.17
CA PRO A 91 13.39 1.44 -13.27
C PRO A 91 13.45 0.08 -12.57
N ASP A 92 14.31 -0.80 -13.10
CA ASP A 92 14.52 -2.16 -12.56
C ASP A 92 15.07 -2.18 -11.12
N THR A 93 15.54 -1.03 -10.62
CA THR A 93 15.97 -0.85 -9.23
C THR A 93 14.80 -0.83 -8.24
N VAL A 94 13.56 -0.62 -8.70
CA VAL A 94 12.38 -0.65 -7.84
C VAL A 94 12.08 -2.09 -7.46
N SER A 95 12.24 -2.40 -6.17
CA SER A 95 11.88 -3.73 -5.68
C SER A 95 10.36 -3.87 -5.55
N ILE A 96 9.81 -5.00 -5.97
CA ILE A 96 8.38 -5.32 -5.82
C ILE A 96 8.28 -6.39 -4.75
N THR A 97 7.70 -6.03 -3.60
CA THR A 97 7.69 -6.89 -2.41
C THR A 97 6.26 -7.20 -2.00
N ARG A 98 5.96 -8.47 -1.69
CA ARG A 98 4.67 -8.85 -1.12
C ARG A 98 4.52 -8.26 0.28
N GLU A 99 3.40 -7.59 0.53
CA GLU A 99 3.10 -7.06 1.86
C GLU A 99 3.19 -8.20 2.88
N ARG A 100 4.04 -8.03 3.90
CA ARG A 100 4.12 -9.00 4.99
C ARG A 100 2.78 -9.01 5.67
N ALA A 101 2.11 -10.15 5.61
CA ALA A 101 0.95 -10.37 6.44
C ALA A 101 1.39 -10.23 7.89
N GLY A 102 0.73 -9.35 8.64
CA GLY A 102 0.65 -9.55 10.08
C GLY A 102 0.09 -10.97 10.34
N PRO A 103 0.44 -11.59 11.48
CA PRO A 103 -0.08 -12.91 11.79
C PRO A 103 -1.60 -12.89 11.67
N SER A 104 -2.14 -13.86 10.93
CA SER A 104 -3.58 -14.12 10.87
C SER A 104 -4.14 -14.32 12.28
N LEU A 105 -5.44 -14.09 12.46
CA LEU A 105 -6.10 -14.32 13.75
C LEU A 105 -5.85 -15.74 14.27
N VAL A 106 -5.81 -16.72 13.38
CA VAL A 106 -5.49 -18.12 13.71
C VAL A 106 -4.05 -18.27 14.21
N GLU A 107 -3.09 -17.58 13.58
CA GLU A 107 -1.69 -17.58 14.05
C GLU A 107 -1.55 -16.88 15.40
N VAL A 108 -2.28 -15.80 15.64
CA VAL A 108 -2.33 -15.13 16.95
C VAL A 108 -2.91 -16.06 18.01
N ASP A 109 -4.05 -16.72 17.76
CA ASP A 109 -4.67 -17.67 18.69
C ASP A 109 -3.77 -18.88 18.96
N ALA A 110 -3.03 -19.36 17.95
CA ALA A 110 -2.05 -20.43 18.11
C ALA A 110 -0.86 -20.00 18.99
N VAL A 111 -0.37 -18.77 18.84
CA VAL A 111 0.68 -18.20 19.70
C VAL A 111 0.17 -18.05 21.15
N ILE A 112 -1.04 -17.53 21.34
CA ILE A 112 -1.70 -17.43 22.65
C ILE A 112 -1.82 -18.81 23.31
N THR A 113 -2.24 -19.82 22.54
CA THR A 113 -2.40 -21.19 23.03
C THR A 113 -1.06 -21.80 23.44
N LYS A 114 0.00 -21.59 22.66
CA LYS A 114 1.37 -22.04 23.02
C LYS A 114 1.87 -21.37 24.30
N ILE A 115 1.65 -20.06 24.47
CA ILE A 115 2.04 -19.34 25.70
C ILE A 115 1.30 -19.90 26.91
N ARG A 116 -0.01 -20.18 26.78
CA ARG A 116 -0.81 -20.82 27.84
C ARG A 116 -0.28 -22.22 28.17
N GLN A 117 0.02 -23.04 27.15
CA GLN A 117 0.58 -24.39 27.36
C GLN A 117 1.92 -24.36 28.11
N TRP A 118 2.81 -23.42 27.78
CA TRP A 118 4.08 -23.24 28.51
C TRP A 118 3.88 -22.80 29.96
N SER A 119 2.83 -22.02 30.24
CA SER A 119 2.51 -21.59 31.61
C SER A 119 2.04 -22.72 32.53
N HIS A 120 1.52 -23.83 31.97
CA HIS A 120 1.08 -24.99 32.75
C HIS A 120 2.19 -26.03 32.98
N GLY A 121 3.29 -26.00 32.23
CA GLY A 121 4.29 -27.07 32.19
C GLY A 121 5.67 -26.74 32.78
N LEU A 122 6.02 -25.47 32.98
CA LEU A 122 7.30 -25.07 33.59
C LEU A 122 7.08 -24.28 34.88
N ARG A 123 8.02 -24.37 35.83
CA ARG A 123 8.14 -23.38 36.93
C ARG A 123 8.56 -22.04 36.35
N VAL A 124 7.62 -21.36 35.69
CA VAL A 124 7.77 -20.03 35.16
C VAL A 124 7.50 -19.06 36.30
N THR A 125 8.45 -18.18 36.61
CA THR A 125 8.24 -17.17 37.66
C THR A 125 7.10 -16.23 37.25
N PRO A 126 6.29 -15.71 38.19
CA PRO A 126 5.20 -14.78 37.89
C PRO A 126 5.61 -13.61 36.98
N MET A 127 6.85 -13.12 37.15
CA MET A 127 7.43 -12.06 36.31
C MET A 127 7.51 -12.40 34.82
N LEU A 128 7.80 -13.66 34.45
CA LEU A 128 7.91 -14.03 33.04
C LEU A 128 6.52 -14.15 32.38
N VAL A 129 5.52 -14.59 33.16
CA VAL A 129 4.12 -14.67 32.72
C VAL A 129 3.55 -13.26 32.53
N ASP A 130 3.80 -12.35 33.47
CA ASP A 130 3.31 -10.97 33.39
C ASP A 130 3.98 -10.22 32.23
N LYS A 131 5.28 -10.42 32.00
CA LYS A 131 5.97 -9.85 30.83
C LYS A 131 5.46 -10.43 29.50
N ALA A 132 5.11 -11.72 29.46
CA ALA A 132 4.49 -12.33 28.28
C ALA A 132 3.07 -11.80 28.05
N LYS A 133 2.27 -11.58 29.11
CA LYS A 133 0.95 -10.95 29.02
C LYS A 133 1.04 -9.50 28.54
N GLU A 134 2.00 -8.73 29.04
CA GLU A 134 2.25 -7.35 28.62
C GLU A 134 2.64 -7.29 27.13
N MET A 135 3.52 -8.19 26.67
CA MET A 135 3.84 -8.31 25.24
C MET A 135 2.60 -8.70 24.41
N LEU A 136 1.73 -9.55 24.95
CA LEU A 136 0.48 -9.95 24.30
C LEU A 136 -0.52 -8.78 24.21
N GLU A 137 -0.64 -7.98 25.26
CA GLU A 137 -1.46 -6.77 25.28
C GLU A 137 -0.94 -5.73 24.28
N VAL A 138 0.38 -5.49 24.22
CA VAL A 138 0.99 -4.57 23.26
C VAL A 138 0.77 -5.03 21.82
N LEU A 139 0.89 -6.33 21.54
CA LEU A 139 0.59 -6.89 20.22
C LEU A 139 -0.89 -6.82 19.88
N SER A 140 -1.78 -7.05 20.85
CA SER A 140 -3.23 -6.94 20.66
C SER A 140 -3.72 -5.49 20.49
N LEU A 141 -3.12 -4.53 21.21
CA LEU A 141 -3.41 -3.10 21.10
C LEU A 141 -2.88 -2.55 19.77
N GLY A 142 -1.69 -2.97 19.33
CA GLY A 142 -1.18 -2.68 17.99
C GLY A 142 -2.07 -3.24 16.88
N TYR A 143 -2.61 -4.45 17.08
CA TYR A 143 -3.56 -5.09 16.18
C TYR A 143 -4.91 -4.34 16.10
N VAL A 144 -5.49 -3.94 17.24
CA VAL A 144 -6.74 -3.17 17.31
C VAL A 144 -6.57 -1.78 16.69
N ARG A 145 -5.45 -1.11 16.94
CA ARG A 145 -5.14 0.23 16.41
C ARG A 145 -4.99 0.23 14.88
N SER A 146 -4.33 -0.80 14.33
CA SER A 146 -4.25 -1.04 12.87
C SER A 146 -5.62 -1.33 12.22
N ARG A 147 -6.58 -1.86 12.98
CA ARG A 147 -7.97 -2.10 12.53
C ARG A 147 -8.82 -0.83 12.56
N VAL A 148 -8.60 0.06 13.53
CA VAL A 148 -9.32 1.36 13.63
C VAL A 148 -8.85 2.31 12.52
N GLU A 149 -7.55 2.41 12.26
CA GLU A 149 -7.00 3.29 11.21
C GLU A 149 -7.42 2.86 9.80
N ARG A 150 -7.45 1.54 9.52
CA ARG A 150 -7.97 1.02 8.25
C ARG A 150 -9.48 1.24 8.07
N ARG A 151 -10.26 1.24 9.15
CA ARG A 151 -11.69 1.59 9.10
C ARG A 151 -11.93 3.09 8.92
N GLN A 152 -11.07 3.95 9.46
CA GLN A 152 -11.19 5.40 9.24
C GLN A 152 -10.77 5.82 7.82
N HIS A 153 -9.72 5.22 7.25
CA HIS A 153 -9.34 5.44 5.85
C HIS A 153 -10.40 4.91 4.86
N SER A 154 -11.11 3.82 5.20
CA SER A 154 -12.23 3.32 4.39
C SER A 154 -13.52 4.13 4.56
N ARG A 155 -13.78 4.72 5.73
CA ARG A 155 -14.97 5.59 5.95
C ARG A 155 -14.80 7.00 5.41
N SER A 156 -13.59 7.56 5.38
CA SER A 156 -13.33 8.86 4.75
C SER A 156 -13.47 8.83 3.22
N ALA A 157 -13.46 7.63 2.61
CA ALA A 157 -13.74 7.41 1.20
C ALA A 157 -15.24 7.21 0.88
N VAL A 158 -16.12 7.08 1.89
CA VAL A 158 -17.56 6.82 1.71
C VAL A 158 -18.43 8.02 2.15
N CYS A 159 -17.88 8.98 2.88
CA CYS A 159 -18.58 10.23 3.23
C CYS A 159 -17.99 11.46 2.50
N ARG A 160 -18.02 11.45 1.17
CA ARG A 160 -18.10 12.67 0.34
C ARG A 160 -19.04 12.37 -0.83
N SER A 161 -20.33 12.43 -0.55
CA SER A 161 -21.42 12.58 -1.50
C SER A 161 -22.50 13.39 -0.80
#